data_AF-A0A6V7I3N8-F1
#
_entry.id   AF-A0A6V7I3N8-F1
#
_cell.length_a   1.000
_cell.length_b   1.000
_cell.length_c   1.000
_cell.angle_alpha   90.00
_cell.angle_beta   90.00
_cell.angle_gamma   90.00
#
_symmetry.space_group_name_H-M   'P 1'
#
loop_
_entity.id
_entity.type
_entity.pdbx_description
1 polymer ?
#
loop_
_entity_poly.entity_id
_entity_poly.type
_entity_poly.pdbx_seq_one_letter_code
_entity_poly.pdbx_strand_id
1 'polypeptide(L)'
;GQVNKKLVKLPNQFPNSVSPFDMAIFEARREVRKAGIDPLIINNQVKDIGIFTTTLKNTSVVGLSHIYRVGNVTIGMQNDT
;
A
#
# COMPACT_ATOMS: atom_id res chain seq x y z
N GLY A 1 -4.86 -9.15 37.28
CA GLY A 1 -4.85 -7.90 36.48
C GLY A 1 -4.89 -8.27 35.02
N GLN A 2 -5.87 -7.75 34.27
CA GLN A 2 -6.07 -8.02 32.85
C GLN A 2 -5.13 -7.12 32.03
N VAL A 3 -4.04 -7.66 31.49
CA VAL A 3 -3.21 -6.96 30.52
C VAL A 3 -2.98 -7.84 29.28
N ASN A 4 -3.36 -7.31 28.11
CA ASN A 4 -2.92 -7.70 26.77
C ASN A 4 -3.35 -9.04 26.13
N LYS A 5 -4.62 -9.41 26.23
CA LYS A 5 -5.21 -10.46 25.35
C LYS A 5 -5.64 -9.97 23.95
N LYS A 6 -5.26 -8.76 23.52
CA LYS A 6 -5.69 -8.15 22.24
C LYS A 6 -4.61 -8.09 21.14
N LEU A 7 -3.36 -8.48 21.41
CA LEU A 7 -2.28 -8.35 20.43
C LEU A 7 -2.03 -9.60 19.56
N VAL A 8 -2.66 -10.75 19.88
CA VAL A 8 -2.46 -12.01 19.14
C VAL A 8 -3.79 -12.53 18.62
N LYS A 9 -4.47 -11.73 17.81
CA LYS A 9 -5.55 -12.19 16.92
C LYS A 9 -5.17 -12.00 15.46
N LEU A 10 -3.88 -12.17 15.15
CA LEU A 10 -3.51 -12.52 13.79
C LEU A 10 -4.05 -13.94 13.56
N PRO A 11 -4.76 -14.20 12.45
CA PRO A 11 -5.32 -15.52 12.18
C PRO A 11 -4.20 -16.57 12.32
N ASN A 12 -4.40 -17.51 13.24
CA ASN A 12 -3.39 -18.46 13.69
C ASN A 12 -3.05 -19.54 12.64
N GLN A 13 -3.39 -19.27 11.38
CA GLN A 13 -3.19 -20.12 10.21
C GLN A 13 -2.89 -19.20 9.03
N PHE A 14 -1.62 -18.86 8.85
CA PHE A 14 -1.16 -18.37 7.56
C PHE A 14 -1.24 -19.55 6.58
N PRO A 15 -1.86 -19.38 5.40
CA PRO A 15 -1.81 -20.40 4.36
C PRO A 15 -0.33 -20.68 4.07
N ASN A 16 0.01 -21.97 3.99
CA ASN A 16 1.38 -22.47 3.90
C ASN A 16 2.30 -21.56 3.07
N SER A 17 3.46 -21.20 3.64
CA SER A 17 4.62 -20.56 2.99
C SER A 17 4.52 -19.09 2.54
N VAL A 18 3.42 -18.36 2.78
CA VAL A 18 3.37 -16.90 2.49
C VAL A 18 3.73 -16.08 3.73
N SER A 19 4.68 -15.15 3.62
CA SER A 19 5.06 -14.25 4.72
C SER A 19 3.87 -13.35 5.12
N PRO A 20 3.65 -13.05 6.42
CA PRO A 20 2.64 -12.10 6.86
C PRO A 20 2.73 -10.74 6.15
N PHE A 21 3.95 -10.32 5.79
CA PHE A 21 4.19 -9.10 5.03
C PHE A 21 3.67 -9.19 3.58
N ASP A 22 3.87 -10.34 2.94
CA ASP A 22 3.40 -10.57 1.58
C ASP A 22 1.86 -10.67 1.53
N MET A 23 1.25 -11.17 2.61
CA MET A 23 -0.21 -11.12 2.81
C MET A 23 -0.73 -9.68 2.96
N ALA A 24 -0.06 -8.84 3.74
CA ALA A 24 -0.42 -7.43 3.87
C ALA A 24 -0.34 -6.70 2.51
N ILE A 25 0.69 -6.99 1.70
CA ILE A 25 0.80 -6.49 0.33
C ILE A 25 -0.38 -6.97 -0.52
N PHE A 26 -0.76 -8.25 -0.44
CA PHE A 26 -1.90 -8.78 -1.17
C PHE A 26 -3.21 -8.05 -0.82
N GLU A 27 -3.47 -7.84 0.47
CA GLU A 27 -4.65 -7.11 0.93
C GLU A 27 -4.64 -5.66 0.43
N ALA A 28 -3.50 -4.97 0.52
CA ALA A 28 -3.37 -3.61 -0.01
C ALA A 28 -3.71 -3.54 -1.51
N ARG A 29 -3.17 -4.47 -2.32
CA ARG A 29 -3.50 -4.55 -3.76
C ARG A 29 -5.00 -4.78 -3.98
N ARG A 30 -5.62 -5.63 -3.16
CA ARG A 30 -7.05 -5.93 -3.25
C ARG A 30 -7.88 -4.68 -2.98
N GLU A 31 -7.56 -3.93 -1.93
CA GLU A 31 -8.30 -2.71 -1.57
C GLU A 31 -8.12 -1.60 -2.62
N VAL A 32 -6.92 -1.41 -3.17
CA VAL A 32 -6.68 -0.44 -4.27
C VAL A 32 -7.56 -0.75 -5.49
N ARG A 33 -7.68 -2.04 -5.87
CA ARG A 33 -8.54 -2.47 -6.97
C ARG A 33 -10.02 -2.29 -6.65
N LYS A 34 -10.45 -2.68 -5.44
CA LYS A 34 -11.84 -2.54 -5.01
C LYS A 34 -12.29 -1.08 -4.94
N ALA A 35 -11.41 -0.20 -4.49
CA ALA A 35 -11.68 1.23 -4.39
C ALA A 35 -11.69 1.93 -5.76
N GLY A 36 -11.33 1.23 -6.86
CA GLY A 36 -11.24 1.83 -8.18
C GLY A 36 -10.14 2.91 -8.28
N ILE A 37 -9.13 2.85 -7.41
CA ILE A 37 -8.05 3.84 -7.33
C ILE A 37 -6.91 3.49 -8.30
N ASP A 38 -6.99 2.38 -9.03
CA ASP A 38 -6.06 2.02 -10.11
C ASP A 38 -6.88 1.74 -11.38
N PRO A 39 -6.98 2.68 -12.35
CA PRO A 39 -6.25 3.96 -12.43
C PRO A 39 -6.79 5.08 -11.51
N LEU A 40 -5.88 5.87 -10.93
CA LEU A 40 -6.19 7.10 -10.22
C LEU A 40 -6.28 8.25 -11.23
N ILE A 41 -7.46 8.86 -11.37
CA ILE A 41 -7.68 9.99 -12.27
C ILE A 41 -7.22 11.29 -11.62
N ILE A 42 -6.38 12.05 -12.32
CA ILE A 42 -5.90 13.35 -11.88
C ILE A 42 -6.71 14.44 -12.59
N ASN A 43 -7.18 15.42 -11.81
CA ASN A 43 -7.93 16.55 -12.35
C ASN A 43 -7.08 17.34 -13.36
N ASN A 44 -7.73 17.85 -14.40
CA ASN A 44 -7.08 18.72 -15.36
C ASN A 44 -6.53 19.96 -14.65
N GLN A 45 -5.29 20.33 -14.93
CA GLN A 45 -4.65 21.50 -14.32
C GLN A 45 -4.09 22.41 -15.41
N VAL A 46 -4.27 23.71 -15.21
CA VAL A 46 -3.60 24.74 -15.99
C VAL A 46 -2.66 25.46 -15.04
N LYS A 47 -1.39 25.58 -15.44
CA LYS A 47 -0.36 26.23 -14.62
C LYS A 47 0.46 27.16 -15.48
N ASP A 48 0.46 28.42 -15.09
CA ASP A 48 1.30 29.46 -15.70
C ASP A 48 2.67 29.46 -15.04
N ILE A 49 3.72 29.43 -15.86
CA ILE A 49 5.12 29.45 -15.45
C ILE A 49 5.79 30.57 -16.25
N GLY A 50 5.70 31.80 -15.72
CA GLY A 50 6.22 33.00 -16.38
C GLY A 50 5.45 33.33 -17.67
N ILE A 51 6.12 33.24 -18.82
CA ILE A 51 5.53 33.50 -20.15
C ILE A 51 4.91 32.25 -20.80
N PHE A 52 4.97 31.10 -20.14
CA PHE A 52 4.45 29.84 -20.66
C PHE A 52 3.25 29.35 -19.86
N THR A 53 2.22 28.89 -20.54
CA THR A 53 1.05 28.21 -19.93
C THR A 53 1.13 26.72 -20.21
N THR A 54 1.20 25.90 -19.16
CA THR A 54 1.17 24.43 -19.27
C THR A 54 -0.24 23.93 -18.94
N THR A 55 -0.78 23.07 -19.79
CA THR A 55 -2.10 22.46 -19.59
C THR A 55 -1.96 20.95 -19.53
N LEU A 56 -2.34 20.37 -18.39
CA LEU A 56 -2.38 18.94 -18.15
C LEU A 56 -3.84 18.45 -18.28
N LYS A 57 -4.11 17.55 -19.23
CA LYS A 57 -5.44 16.99 -19.50
C LYS A 57 -5.42 15.47 -19.49
N ASN A 58 -6.54 14.85 -19.09
CA ASN A 58 -6.77 13.41 -19.17
C ASN A 58 -5.64 12.58 -18.51
N THR A 59 -5.12 13.07 -17.39
CA THR A 59 -4.01 12.44 -16.68
C THR A 59 -4.52 11.35 -15.75
N SER A 60 -3.85 10.20 -15.77
CA SER A 60 -4.14 9.10 -14.86
C SER A 60 -2.85 8.45 -14.37
N VAL A 61 -2.87 7.94 -13.14
CA VAL A 61 -1.79 7.15 -12.55
C VAL A 61 -2.25 5.70 -12.51
N VAL A 62 -1.51 4.83 -13.17
CA VAL A 62 -1.75 3.39 -13.22
C VAL A 62 -0.69 2.63 -12.44
N GLY A 63 -1.00 1.40 -12.03
CA GLY A 63 -0.03 0.50 -11.42
C GLY A 63 -0.01 0.53 -9.89
N LEU A 64 -0.92 1.24 -9.25
CA LEU A 64 -0.99 1.32 -7.78
C LEU A 64 -1.29 -0.05 -7.15
N SER A 65 -1.90 -0.98 -7.90
CA SER A 65 -2.10 -2.37 -7.46
C SER A 65 -0.93 -3.32 -7.80
N HIS A 66 0.16 -2.81 -8.38
CA HIS A 66 1.36 -3.58 -8.77
C HIS A 66 2.52 -3.42 -7.78
N ILE A 67 2.21 -3.30 -6.48
CA ILE A 67 3.23 -3.14 -5.43
C ILE A 67 3.73 -4.52 -5.00
N TYR A 68 5.03 -4.78 -5.11
CA TYR A 68 5.67 -5.99 -4.58
C TYR A 68 6.91 -5.62 -3.77
N ARG A 69 7.27 -6.51 -2.86
CA ARG A 69 8.48 -6.39 -2.07
C ARG A 69 9.71 -6.59 -2.95
N VAL A 70 10.73 -5.76 -2.74
CA VAL A 70 12.05 -5.91 -3.37
C VAL A 70 13.06 -6.27 -2.28
N GLY A 71 13.68 -7.45 -2.37
CA GLY A 71 14.69 -7.91 -1.41
C GLY A 71 14.16 -8.65 -0.17
N ASN A 72 15.06 -8.81 0.81
CA ASN A 72 14.81 -9.53 2.06
C ASN A 72 14.16 -8.61 3.11
N VAL A 73 13.29 -9.18 3.95
CA VAL A 73 12.70 -8.49 5.10
C VAL A 73 13.37 -9.01 6.36
N THR A 74 14.05 -8.12 7.09
CA THR A 74 14.61 -8.43 8.41
C THR A 74 13.72 -7.80 9.48
N ILE A 75 13.13 -8.64 10.34
CA ILE A 75 12.32 -8.18 11.48
C ILE A 75 13.17 -8.37 12.73
N GLY A 76 13.60 -7.27 13.35
CA GLY A 76 14.22 -7.26 14.66
C GLY A 76 13.18 -7.01 15.74
N MET A 77 13.04 -7.93 16.70
CA MET A 77 12.21 -7.74 17.88
C MET A 77 13.15 -7.68 19.08
N GLN A 78 13.41 -6.48 19.58
CA GLN A 78 14.22 -6.27 20.76
C GLN A 78 13.29 -6.16 21.97
N ASN A 79 13.53 -7.01 22.97
CA ASN A 79 12.79 -6.98 24.22
C ASN A 79 13.67 -6.23 25.22
N ASP A 80 13.36 -4.97 25.46
CA ASP A 80 13.98 -4.21 26.55
C ASP A 80 13.28 -4.63 27.85
N THR A 81 13.90 -5.59 28.54
CA THR A 81 13.56 -5.97 29.92
C THR A 81 13.64 -4.78 30.85
#